data_AF-A0A4V6ILK0-F1
#
_entry.id   AF-A0A4V6ILK0-F1
#
_cell.length_a   1.000
_cell.length_b   1.000
_cell.length_c   1.000
_cell.angle_alpha   90.00
_cell.angle_beta   90.00
_cell.angle_gamma   90.00
#
_symmetry.space_group_name_H-M   'P 1'
#
loop_
_entity.id
_entity.type
_entity.pdbx_description
1 polymer ?
#
loop_
_entity_poly.entity_id
_entity_poly.type
_entity_poly.pdbx_seq_one_letter_code
_entity_poly.pdbx_strand_id
1 'polypeptide(L)'
;MKTLFLLEGEHPYFGKGGGAGVCFVPTRSCRYIADKAGLRFFPRESGLRVCFDPRDLPKLNAFTDDTVEPLELTILVRPAGEDFWNYTAFPEVPDGWFLMGANTDGDLDPLLFTRSPASSESLAEGAALTADGTCSGAELATTPAGLVHLACRGEKGREALQGALEGSPQACRFVFKNRKTFWRYFIPCDGNPEDLRIDDRSGSVSFGLAGGLRTRGHPYYARFVSDRPLGLHRQGEARFQLTCTGGGRSRTLVKALPNAPSDPLHCMALDSGKVYVSDIFVNNYVYGR
;
A
#
# COMPACT_ATOMS: atom_id res chain seq x y z
N MET A 1 -29.39 1.21 12.76
CA MET A 1 -28.32 1.88 11.99
C MET A 1 -28.05 1.06 10.74
N LYS A 2 -27.97 1.72 9.58
CA LYS A 2 -27.71 1.10 8.26
C LYS A 2 -26.37 1.63 7.73
N THR A 3 -25.67 0.81 6.95
CA THR A 3 -24.39 1.19 6.31
C THR A 3 -24.71 1.71 4.92
N LEU A 4 -24.25 2.93 4.61
CA LEU A 4 -24.38 3.52 3.28
C LEU A 4 -23.17 3.16 2.41
N PHE A 5 -21.97 3.47 2.93
CA PHE A 5 -20.70 3.16 2.27
C PHE A 5 -19.81 2.30 3.15
N LEU A 6 -19.09 1.38 2.51
CA LEU A 6 -18.06 0.55 3.11
C LEU A 6 -16.76 0.73 2.33
N LEU A 7 -15.80 1.46 2.90
CA LEU A 7 -14.47 1.63 2.31
C LEU A 7 -13.53 0.60 2.92
N GLU A 8 -12.82 -0.14 2.07
CA GLU A 8 -11.87 -1.19 2.48
C GLU A 8 -10.57 -1.06 1.70
N GLY A 9 -9.45 -0.97 2.41
CA GLY A 9 -8.12 -1.03 1.83
C GLY A 9 -7.52 -2.41 2.01
N GLU A 10 -6.73 -2.83 1.03
CA GLU A 10 -6.02 -4.09 1.07
C GLU A 10 -4.61 -3.94 0.55
N HIS A 11 -3.66 -4.48 1.30
CA HIS A 11 -2.27 -4.43 0.91
C HIS A 11 -1.59 -5.79 1.11
N PRO A 12 -1.07 -6.43 0.03
CA PRO A 12 -0.42 -7.74 0.12
C PRO A 12 0.84 -7.80 0.99
N TYR A 13 1.33 -6.65 1.49
CA TYR A 13 2.48 -6.56 2.39
C TYR A 13 2.15 -7.22 3.74
N PHE A 14 0.89 -7.15 4.18
CA PHE A 14 0.44 -7.70 5.46
C PHE A 14 -0.05 -9.16 5.38
N GLY A 15 -0.10 -9.76 4.19
CA GLY A 15 -0.60 -11.13 3.99
C GLY A 15 -2.13 -11.24 3.95
N LYS A 16 -2.65 -12.48 3.99
CA LYS A 16 -4.11 -12.74 3.95
C LYS A 16 -4.78 -12.26 5.24
N GLY A 17 -5.82 -11.44 5.10
CA GLY A 17 -6.58 -10.90 6.24
C GLY A 17 -5.84 -9.81 7.03
N GLY A 18 -4.69 -9.32 6.53
CA GLY A 18 -3.95 -8.22 7.14
C GLY A 18 -4.55 -6.84 6.82
N GLY A 19 -4.10 -5.81 7.54
CA GLY A 19 -4.53 -4.43 7.36
C GLY A 19 -4.14 -3.80 6.01
N ALA A 20 -4.55 -2.55 5.81
CA ALA A 20 -4.30 -1.81 4.57
C ALA A 20 -3.01 -0.98 4.58
N GLY A 21 -2.42 -0.76 5.76
CA GLY A 21 -1.35 0.22 5.93
C GLY A 21 -1.80 1.67 5.75
N VAL A 22 -3.11 1.90 5.65
CA VAL A 22 -3.74 3.22 5.51
C VAL A 22 -4.91 3.38 6.47
N CYS A 23 -5.26 4.62 6.77
CA CYS A 23 -6.48 5.00 7.46
C CYS A 23 -7.31 5.94 6.58
N PHE A 24 -8.63 5.87 6.73
CA PHE A 24 -9.58 6.69 5.98
C PHE A 24 -10.09 7.80 6.90
N VAL A 25 -9.78 9.05 6.55
CA VAL A 25 -10.04 10.22 7.39
C VAL A 25 -10.99 11.17 6.66
N PRO A 26 -12.24 11.33 7.12
CA PRO A 26 -13.16 12.32 6.56
C PRO A 26 -12.58 13.73 6.69
N THR A 27 -12.61 14.51 5.60
CA THR A 27 -12.19 15.92 5.61
C THR A 27 -13.12 16.76 6.50
N ARG A 28 -12.71 17.98 6.84
CA ARG A 28 -13.55 18.93 7.57
C ARG A 28 -14.89 19.20 6.88
N SER A 29 -14.87 19.43 5.56
CA SER A 29 -16.08 19.65 4.74
C SER A 29 -16.99 18.42 4.75
N CYS A 30 -16.40 17.22 4.58
CA CYS A 30 -17.09 15.94 4.65
C CYS A 30 -17.79 15.73 6.01
N ARG A 31 -17.12 16.05 7.13
CA ARG A 31 -17.74 15.96 8.47
C ARG A 31 -18.91 16.92 8.63
N TYR A 32 -18.79 18.15 8.12
CA TYR A 32 -19.86 19.14 8.18
C TYR A 32 -21.11 18.68 7.42
N ILE A 33 -20.95 18.19 6.19
CA ILE A 33 -22.06 17.63 5.40
C ILE A 33 -22.63 16.39 6.10
N ALA A 34 -21.76 15.49 6.58
CA ALA A 34 -22.17 14.28 7.28
C ALA A 34 -23.01 14.57 8.53
N ASP A 35 -22.59 15.52 9.36
CA ASP A 35 -23.31 15.89 10.59
C ASP A 35 -24.71 16.44 10.28
N LYS A 36 -24.84 17.29 9.24
CA LYS A 36 -26.13 17.80 8.78
C LYS A 36 -27.04 16.70 8.22
N ALA A 37 -26.46 15.78 7.44
CA ALA A 37 -27.16 14.69 6.79
C ALA A 37 -27.50 13.52 7.75
N GLY A 38 -27.02 13.54 9.01
CA GLY A 38 -27.23 12.45 9.97
C GLY A 38 -26.35 11.22 9.71
N LEU A 39 -25.24 11.39 9.00
CA LEU A 39 -24.24 10.37 8.77
C LEU A 39 -23.27 10.24 9.96
N ARG A 40 -22.71 9.04 10.12
CA ARG A 40 -21.73 8.70 11.15
C ARG A 40 -20.61 7.86 10.58
N PHE A 41 -19.40 8.14 11.03
CA PHE A 41 -18.18 7.46 10.60
C PHE A 41 -17.73 6.44 11.65
N PHE A 42 -17.49 5.21 11.22
CA PHE A 42 -17.00 4.11 12.06
C PHE A 42 -15.68 3.59 11.49
N PRO A 43 -14.52 4.04 12.01
CA PRO A 43 -13.22 3.54 11.61
C PRO A 43 -13.09 2.04 11.82
N ARG A 44 -12.35 1.37 10.93
CA ARG A 44 -11.99 -0.05 11.03
C ARG A 44 -10.48 -0.20 10.79
N GLU A 45 -9.92 -1.34 11.17
CA GLU A 45 -8.49 -1.63 10.98
C GLU A 45 -8.04 -1.51 9.51
N SER A 46 -8.88 -1.94 8.58
CA SER A 46 -8.62 -1.90 7.14
C SER A 46 -9.55 -0.96 6.38
N GLY A 47 -10.27 -0.04 7.04
CA GLY A 47 -11.36 0.64 6.35
C GLY A 47 -12.13 1.69 7.13
N LEU A 48 -13.25 2.10 6.54
CA LEU A 48 -14.20 3.03 7.13
C LEU A 48 -15.62 2.64 6.73
N ARG A 49 -16.52 2.61 7.71
CA ARG A 49 -17.95 2.51 7.46
C ARG A 49 -18.61 3.86 7.63
N VAL A 50 -19.41 4.25 6.64
CA VAL A 50 -20.30 5.41 6.71
C VAL A 50 -21.71 4.89 6.94
N CYS A 51 -22.35 5.31 8.01
CA CYS A 51 -23.63 4.78 8.44
C CYS A 51 -24.62 5.89 8.75
N PHE A 52 -25.91 5.56 8.74
CA PHE A 52 -26.99 6.46 9.14
C PHE A 52 -28.03 5.75 10.00
N ASP A 53 -28.80 6.53 10.74
CA ASP A 53 -30.02 6.04 11.39
C ASP A 53 -31.18 6.15 10.40
N PRO A 54 -32.01 5.12 10.20
CA PRO A 54 -33.18 5.21 9.32
C PRO A 54 -34.13 6.39 9.65
N ARG A 55 -34.11 6.91 10.88
CA ARG A 55 -34.85 8.13 11.26
C ARG A 55 -34.35 9.40 10.57
N ASP A 56 -33.10 9.43 10.13
CA ASP A 56 -32.49 10.55 9.41
C ASP A 56 -32.67 10.42 7.87
N LEU A 57 -33.35 9.39 7.38
CA LEU A 57 -33.59 9.18 5.95
C LEU A 57 -34.22 10.40 5.23
N PRO A 58 -35.19 11.14 5.81
CA PRO A 58 -35.70 12.35 5.18
C PRO A 58 -34.64 13.43 4.95
N LYS A 59 -33.65 13.54 5.86
CA LYS A 59 -32.52 14.48 5.69
C LYS A 59 -31.60 14.03 4.57
N LEU A 60 -31.26 12.74 4.53
CA LEU A 60 -30.42 12.18 3.47
C LEU A 60 -31.03 12.38 2.09
N ASN A 61 -32.33 12.10 1.94
CA ASN A 61 -33.03 12.34 0.68
C ASN A 61 -33.00 13.81 0.27
N ALA A 62 -33.13 14.74 1.22
CA ALA A 62 -33.02 16.17 0.94
C ALA A 62 -31.64 16.53 0.38
N PHE A 63 -30.55 16.06 0.99
CA PHE A 63 -29.18 16.29 0.50
C PHE A 63 -28.86 15.58 -0.82
N THR A 64 -29.46 14.40 -1.07
CA THR A 64 -29.28 13.68 -2.33
C THR A 64 -29.91 14.43 -3.52
N ASP A 65 -31.00 15.14 -3.28
CA ASP A 65 -31.69 15.93 -4.31
C ASP A 65 -31.28 17.41 -4.34
N ASP A 66 -30.42 17.85 -3.41
CA ASP A 66 -29.94 19.23 -3.32
C ASP A 66 -28.92 19.54 -4.42
N THR A 67 -29.17 20.59 -5.20
CA THR A 67 -28.26 21.04 -6.27
C THR A 67 -27.25 22.10 -5.82
N VAL A 68 -27.41 22.63 -4.61
CA VAL A 68 -26.59 23.69 -4.02
C VAL A 68 -25.60 23.10 -3.00
N GLU A 69 -26.07 22.23 -2.12
CA GLU A 69 -25.24 21.53 -1.12
C GLU A 69 -25.48 20.00 -1.21
N PRO A 70 -25.06 19.34 -2.31
CA PRO A 70 -25.29 17.91 -2.51
C PRO A 70 -24.57 17.05 -1.46
N LEU A 71 -25.05 15.82 -1.27
CA LEU A 71 -24.37 14.81 -0.45
C LEU A 71 -23.08 14.32 -1.12
N GLU A 72 -22.00 15.06 -0.94
CA GLU A 72 -20.67 14.75 -1.45
C GLU A 72 -19.67 14.59 -0.29
N LEU A 73 -19.04 13.42 -0.22
CA LEU A 73 -18.14 13.06 0.87
C LEU A 73 -16.72 12.86 0.33
N THR A 74 -15.82 13.75 0.70
CA THR A 74 -14.38 13.59 0.43
C THR A 74 -13.68 13.00 1.66
N ILE A 75 -12.97 11.89 1.45
CA ILE A 75 -12.28 11.12 2.47
C ILE A 75 -10.82 11.01 2.07
N LEU A 76 -9.91 11.37 2.97
CA LEU A 76 -8.47 11.23 2.78
C LEU A 76 -8.05 9.78 3.05
N VAL A 77 -7.24 9.21 2.17
CA VAL A 77 -6.55 7.94 2.40
C VAL A 77 -5.15 8.28 2.88
N ARG A 78 -4.87 8.06 4.16
CA ARG A 78 -3.59 8.46 4.78
C ARG A 78 -2.77 7.22 5.11
N PRO A 79 -1.46 7.23 4.85
CA PRO A 79 -0.55 6.23 5.40
C PRO A 79 -0.71 6.09 6.92
N ALA A 80 -0.78 4.85 7.41
CA ALA A 80 -0.83 4.59 8.86
C ALA A 80 0.56 4.68 9.53
N GLY A 81 1.64 4.60 8.74
CA GLY A 81 3.02 4.68 9.19
C GLY A 81 3.92 5.32 8.13
N GLU A 82 5.08 5.82 8.55
CA GLU A 82 6.05 6.50 7.69
C GLU A 82 6.67 5.55 6.65
N ASP A 83 6.76 4.25 6.97
CA ASP A 83 7.32 3.22 6.10
C ASP A 83 6.37 2.75 4.99
N PHE A 84 5.11 3.21 4.99
CA PHE A 84 4.11 2.89 3.96
C PHE A 84 4.65 3.07 2.55
N TRP A 85 5.33 4.18 2.31
CA TRP A 85 5.88 4.51 0.99
C TRP A 85 7.01 3.58 0.55
N ASN A 86 7.70 2.97 1.52
CA ASN A 86 8.79 2.03 1.25
C ASN A 86 8.22 0.69 0.77
N TYR A 87 7.19 0.15 1.40
CA TYR A 87 6.65 -1.15 1.00
C TYR A 87 5.52 -1.09 -0.05
N THR A 88 4.99 0.10 -0.36
CA THR A 88 3.93 0.29 -1.36
C THR A 88 4.51 0.67 -2.72
N ALA A 89 4.12 -0.03 -3.77
CA ALA A 89 4.32 0.41 -5.15
C ALA A 89 3.27 1.48 -5.45
N PHE A 90 3.67 2.73 -5.31
CA PHE A 90 2.82 3.89 -5.50
C PHE A 90 3.13 4.55 -6.84
N PRO A 91 2.13 4.99 -7.62
CA PRO A 91 2.37 5.61 -8.92
C PRO A 91 3.02 6.98 -8.76
N GLU A 92 3.74 7.42 -9.79
CA GLU A 92 4.28 8.78 -9.81
C GLU A 92 3.13 9.79 -9.95
N VAL A 93 3.11 10.76 -9.05
CA VAL A 93 2.14 11.85 -9.01
C VAL A 93 2.92 13.17 -9.02
N PRO A 94 2.53 14.16 -9.85
CA PRO A 94 3.21 15.46 -9.87
C PRO A 94 3.16 16.17 -8.52
N ASP A 95 4.16 17.02 -8.24
CA ASP A 95 4.19 17.83 -7.02
C ASP A 95 2.94 18.71 -6.90
N GLY A 96 2.30 18.68 -5.73
CA GLY A 96 1.06 19.41 -5.48
C GLY A 96 -0.21 18.75 -6.01
N TRP A 97 -0.10 17.58 -6.66
CA TRP A 97 -1.22 16.77 -7.11
C TRP A 97 -1.42 15.54 -6.22
N PHE A 98 -2.64 15.01 -6.25
CA PHE A 98 -3.04 13.83 -5.49
C PHE A 98 -3.84 12.87 -6.35
N LEU A 99 -3.75 11.56 -6.06
CA LEU A 99 -4.68 10.59 -6.63
C LEU A 99 -6.07 10.82 -6.03
N MET A 100 -7.08 10.83 -6.88
CA MET A 100 -8.48 10.96 -6.49
C MET A 100 -9.32 9.92 -7.22
N GLY A 101 -9.99 9.07 -6.45
CA GLY A 101 -11.00 8.16 -6.98
C GLY A 101 -12.39 8.72 -6.71
N ALA A 102 -13.25 8.72 -7.72
CA ALA A 102 -14.65 9.08 -7.56
C ALA A 102 -15.56 7.89 -7.89
N ASN A 103 -16.64 7.71 -7.14
CA ASN A 103 -17.66 6.67 -7.43
C ASN A 103 -18.64 7.09 -8.53
N THR A 104 -18.21 7.94 -9.48
CA THR A 104 -19.11 8.65 -10.40
C THR A 104 -19.92 7.74 -11.30
N ASP A 105 -19.50 6.50 -11.57
CA ASP A 105 -20.19 5.53 -12.43
C ASP A 105 -20.62 4.23 -11.72
N GLY A 106 -20.90 4.31 -10.42
CA GLY A 106 -21.45 3.19 -9.65
C GLY A 106 -20.41 2.30 -9.00
N ASP A 107 -19.16 2.31 -9.48
CA ASP A 107 -18.01 1.70 -8.82
C ASP A 107 -16.84 2.67 -8.72
N LEU A 108 -16.11 2.58 -7.61
CA LEU A 108 -14.78 3.17 -7.50
C LEU A 108 -13.77 2.27 -8.20
N ASP A 109 -12.84 2.84 -8.97
CA ASP A 109 -11.77 2.07 -9.59
C ASP A 109 -10.90 1.41 -8.49
N PRO A 110 -10.96 0.07 -8.34
CA PRO A 110 -10.21 -0.61 -7.29
C PRO A 110 -8.70 -0.56 -7.55
N LEU A 111 -8.29 -0.20 -8.77
CA LEU A 111 -6.91 -0.12 -9.20
C LEU A 111 -6.34 1.30 -9.14
N LEU A 112 -7.07 2.27 -8.58
CA LEU A 112 -6.65 3.68 -8.47
C LEU A 112 -5.19 3.83 -8.00
N PHE A 113 -4.82 3.13 -6.93
CA PHE A 113 -3.49 3.20 -6.33
C PHE A 113 -2.43 2.32 -6.99
N THR A 114 -2.75 1.71 -8.14
CA THR A 114 -1.89 0.69 -8.78
C THR A 114 -1.63 0.91 -10.26
N ARG A 115 -2.30 1.88 -10.89
CA ARG A 115 -2.07 2.28 -12.28
C ARG A 115 -0.85 3.18 -12.36
N SER A 116 0.12 2.80 -13.18
CA SER A 116 1.34 3.57 -13.41
C SER A 116 1.54 3.73 -14.92
N PRO A 117 1.47 4.94 -15.50
CA PRO A 117 1.17 6.21 -14.81
C PRO A 117 -0.28 6.27 -14.31
N ALA A 118 -0.56 7.21 -13.41
CA ALA A 118 -1.93 7.53 -13.01
C ALA A 118 -2.73 8.08 -14.22
N SER A 119 -4.04 7.81 -14.27
CA SER A 119 -4.91 8.47 -15.25
C SER A 119 -5.03 9.95 -14.91
N SER A 120 -5.06 10.83 -15.91
CA SER A 120 -5.31 12.27 -15.71
C SER A 120 -6.65 12.54 -15.04
N GLU A 121 -7.64 11.68 -15.27
CA GLU A 121 -8.97 11.75 -14.65
C GLU A 121 -8.95 11.34 -13.16
N SER A 122 -7.88 10.69 -12.73
CA SER A 122 -7.68 10.24 -11.34
C SER A 122 -6.72 11.16 -10.59
N LEU A 123 -6.46 12.36 -11.10
CA LEU A 123 -5.57 13.35 -10.49
C LEU A 123 -6.35 14.60 -10.12
N ALA A 124 -6.09 15.11 -8.91
CA ALA A 124 -6.66 16.35 -8.41
C ALA A 124 -5.54 17.26 -7.91
N GLU A 125 -5.61 18.54 -8.28
CA GLU A 125 -4.65 19.56 -7.83
C GLU A 125 -4.99 20.03 -6.42
N GLY A 126 -4.01 20.01 -5.51
CA GLY A 126 -4.20 20.40 -4.12
C GLY A 126 -4.62 21.86 -3.94
N ALA A 127 -4.15 22.75 -4.80
CA ALA A 127 -4.55 24.16 -4.81
C ALA A 127 -6.04 24.32 -5.12
N ALA A 128 -6.55 23.57 -6.12
CA ALA A 128 -7.97 23.56 -6.47
C ALA A 128 -8.83 23.03 -5.32
N LEU A 129 -8.43 21.90 -4.71
CA LEU A 129 -9.10 21.30 -3.55
C LEU A 129 -9.12 22.20 -2.31
N THR A 130 -8.17 23.14 -2.21
CA THR A 130 -8.14 24.12 -1.12
C THR A 130 -8.99 25.34 -1.45
N ALA A 131 -8.97 25.78 -2.70
CA ALA A 131 -9.72 26.93 -3.17
C ALA A 131 -11.24 26.71 -3.12
N ASP A 132 -11.71 25.50 -3.41
CA ASP A 132 -13.13 25.13 -3.34
C ASP A 132 -13.60 24.72 -1.93
N GLY A 133 -12.68 24.65 -0.96
CA GLY A 133 -12.98 24.26 0.42
C GLY A 133 -13.18 22.75 0.63
N THR A 134 -12.93 21.91 -0.38
CA THR A 134 -13.01 20.45 -0.28
C THR A 134 -12.04 19.91 0.77
N CYS A 135 -10.82 20.46 0.80
CA CYS A 135 -9.79 20.17 1.79
C CYS A 135 -9.20 21.45 2.35
N SER A 136 -8.71 21.41 3.58
CA SER A 136 -7.83 22.46 4.11
C SER A 136 -6.38 22.21 3.72
N GLY A 137 -5.57 23.26 3.64
CA GLY A 137 -4.13 23.12 3.42
C GLY A 137 -3.45 22.27 4.50
N ALA A 138 -3.94 22.30 5.75
CA ALA A 138 -3.42 21.47 6.84
C ALA A 138 -3.71 19.97 6.63
N GLU A 139 -4.85 19.61 6.04
CA GLU A 139 -5.18 18.23 5.70
C GLU A 139 -4.26 17.70 4.59
N LEU A 140 -4.03 18.50 3.54
CA LEU A 140 -3.17 18.12 2.42
C LEU A 140 -1.68 18.10 2.78
N ALA A 141 -1.26 18.95 3.73
CA ALA A 141 0.12 18.96 4.24
C ALA A 141 0.52 17.64 4.95
N THR A 142 -0.44 16.76 5.27
CA THR A 142 -0.17 15.43 5.84
C THR A 142 0.23 14.38 4.80
N THR A 143 0.40 14.76 3.53
CA THR A 143 0.77 13.88 2.41
C THR A 143 -0.11 12.61 2.34
N PRO A 144 -1.43 12.74 2.11
CA PRO A 144 -2.29 11.59 1.92
C PRO A 144 -1.81 10.75 0.71
N ALA A 145 -2.02 9.43 0.80
CA ALA A 145 -1.88 8.52 -0.33
C ALA A 145 -2.93 8.80 -1.42
N GLY A 146 -4.03 9.46 -1.09
CA GLY A 146 -4.98 9.97 -2.07
C GLY A 146 -6.27 10.39 -1.43
N LEU A 147 -7.27 10.64 -2.27
CA LEU A 147 -8.60 11.06 -1.89
C LEU A 147 -9.63 10.11 -2.50
N VAL A 148 -10.71 9.92 -1.76
CA VAL A 148 -11.90 9.21 -2.21
C VAL A 148 -13.04 10.20 -2.17
N HIS A 149 -13.72 10.36 -3.29
CA HIS A 149 -14.89 11.19 -3.43
C HIS A 149 -16.11 10.30 -3.65
N LEU A 150 -17.03 10.35 -2.69
CA LEU A 150 -18.29 9.63 -2.73
C LEU A 150 -19.39 10.64 -3.02
N ALA A 151 -19.84 10.67 -4.27
CA ALA A 151 -21.00 11.42 -4.70
C ALA A 151 -22.26 10.59 -4.47
N CYS A 152 -23.22 11.15 -3.73
CA CYS A 152 -24.50 10.54 -3.42
C CYS A 152 -25.64 11.48 -3.82
N ARG A 153 -25.69 11.84 -5.11
CA ARG A 153 -26.64 12.83 -5.66
C ARG A 153 -27.54 12.24 -6.75
N GLY A 154 -28.74 12.79 -6.87
CA GLY A 154 -29.73 12.39 -7.87
C GLY A 154 -30.08 10.90 -7.80
N GLU A 155 -30.29 10.28 -8.97
CA GLU A 155 -30.68 8.87 -9.08
C GLU A 155 -29.68 7.92 -8.41
N LYS A 156 -28.39 8.10 -8.64
CA LYS A 156 -27.33 7.26 -8.03
C LYS A 156 -27.33 7.33 -6.51
N GLY A 157 -27.57 8.52 -5.94
CA GLY A 157 -27.69 8.66 -4.49
C GLY A 157 -28.90 7.92 -3.93
N ARG A 158 -30.03 7.97 -4.64
CA ARG A 158 -31.26 7.24 -4.24
C ARG A 158 -31.05 5.72 -4.32
N GLU A 159 -30.38 5.23 -5.36
CA GLU A 159 -30.00 3.82 -5.49
C GLU A 159 -29.10 3.36 -4.34
N ALA A 160 -28.06 4.14 -4.01
CA ALA A 160 -27.17 3.83 -2.89
C ALA A 160 -27.92 3.80 -1.55
N LEU A 161 -28.83 4.75 -1.31
CA LEU A 161 -29.68 4.78 -0.11
C LEU A 161 -30.63 3.58 -0.05
N GLN A 162 -31.26 3.22 -1.17
CA GLN A 162 -32.16 2.07 -1.26
C GLN A 162 -31.40 0.77 -0.98
N GLY A 163 -30.26 0.55 -1.63
CA GLY A 163 -29.40 -0.60 -1.37
C GLY A 163 -28.97 -0.68 0.10
N ALA A 164 -28.61 0.45 0.70
CA ALA A 164 -28.28 0.50 2.12
C ALA A 164 -29.45 0.09 3.04
N LEU A 165 -30.68 0.48 2.71
CA LEU A 165 -31.88 0.08 3.46
C LEU A 165 -32.14 -1.43 3.34
N GLU A 166 -31.91 -2.00 2.16
CA GLU A 166 -32.02 -3.43 1.86
C GLU A 166 -30.87 -4.27 2.43
N GLY A 167 -29.82 -3.63 2.95
CA GLY A 167 -28.66 -4.29 3.56
C GLY A 167 -27.52 -4.56 2.60
N SER A 168 -27.53 -3.94 1.43
CA SER A 168 -26.47 -3.96 0.41
C SER A 168 -25.79 -2.60 0.31
N PRO A 169 -24.87 -2.25 1.24
CA PRO A 169 -24.12 -1.00 1.18
C PRO A 169 -23.25 -0.93 -0.07
N GLN A 170 -22.96 0.28 -0.55
CA GLN A 170 -21.97 0.46 -1.62
C GLN A 170 -20.56 0.21 -1.05
N ALA A 171 -19.90 -0.83 -1.55
CA ALA A 171 -18.57 -1.22 -1.13
C ALA A 171 -17.51 -0.63 -2.07
N CYS A 172 -16.43 -0.10 -1.50
CA CYS A 172 -15.38 0.61 -2.20
C CYS A 172 -14.04 0.01 -1.78
N ARG A 173 -13.44 -0.81 -2.64
CA ARG A 173 -12.22 -1.55 -2.32
C ARG A 173 -11.01 -0.90 -2.97
N PHE A 174 -9.97 -0.67 -2.18
CA PHE A 174 -8.70 -0.10 -2.62
C PHE A 174 -7.63 -1.16 -2.52
N VAL A 175 -7.09 -1.56 -3.67
CA VAL A 175 -6.00 -2.52 -3.71
C VAL A 175 -4.69 -1.77 -3.85
N PHE A 176 -3.74 -2.03 -2.96
CA PHE A 176 -2.37 -1.55 -3.07
C PHE A 176 -1.47 -2.66 -3.62
N LYS A 177 -0.36 -2.29 -4.27
CA LYS A 177 0.66 -3.25 -4.74
C LYS A 177 1.88 -3.15 -3.85
N ASN A 178 2.53 -4.29 -3.62
CA ASN A 178 3.83 -4.29 -2.95
C ASN A 178 4.89 -3.69 -3.86
N ARG A 179 5.75 -2.85 -3.28
CA ARG A 179 6.98 -2.44 -3.93
C ARG A 179 7.83 -3.67 -4.16
N LYS A 180 8.40 -3.77 -5.36
CA LYS A 180 9.32 -4.83 -5.73
C LYS A 180 10.75 -4.29 -5.70
N THR A 181 11.65 -5.05 -5.10
CA THR A 181 13.06 -4.69 -4.95
C THR A 181 13.96 -5.85 -5.35
N PHE A 182 15.16 -5.57 -5.85
CA PHE A 182 16.19 -6.61 -5.93
C PHE A 182 16.73 -6.87 -4.52
N TRP A 183 16.75 -8.14 -4.11
CA TRP A 183 17.19 -8.50 -2.77
C TRP A 183 18.67 -8.84 -2.82
N ARG A 184 19.48 -8.18 -1.97
CA ARG A 184 20.91 -8.45 -1.84
C ARG A 184 21.20 -9.01 -0.45
N TYR A 185 21.55 -10.28 -0.40
CA TYR A 185 22.03 -10.91 0.83
C TYR A 185 23.54 -10.74 0.97
N PHE A 186 23.97 -10.30 2.13
CA PHE A 186 25.36 -10.25 2.55
C PHE A 186 25.58 -11.35 3.59
N ILE A 187 26.31 -12.39 3.20
CA ILE A 187 26.56 -13.59 4.01
C ILE A 187 28.03 -13.60 4.47
N PRO A 188 28.33 -13.61 5.79
CA PRO A 188 29.69 -13.79 6.28
C PRO A 188 30.30 -15.10 5.77
N CYS A 189 31.49 -15.02 5.16
CA CYS A 189 32.16 -16.14 4.53
C CYS A 189 33.67 -16.07 4.76
N ASP A 190 34.20 -17.06 5.50
CA ASP A 190 35.64 -17.25 5.70
C ASP A 190 36.23 -18.28 4.69
N GLY A 191 35.37 -19.04 3.99
CA GLY A 191 35.74 -20.01 2.94
C GLY A 191 35.57 -19.50 1.50
N ASN A 192 35.49 -20.43 0.54
CA ASN A 192 35.22 -20.11 -0.86
C ASN A 192 33.74 -19.71 -1.04
N PRO A 193 33.43 -18.47 -1.44
CA PRO A 193 32.04 -18.03 -1.62
C PRO A 193 31.30 -18.77 -2.74
N GLU A 194 32.00 -19.40 -3.69
CA GLU A 194 31.36 -20.19 -4.76
C GLU A 194 30.70 -21.48 -4.28
N ASP A 195 31.10 -21.94 -3.09
CA ASP A 195 30.50 -23.10 -2.43
C ASP A 195 29.13 -22.75 -1.80
N LEU A 196 28.81 -21.46 -1.65
CA LEU A 196 27.55 -20.99 -1.05
C LEU A 196 26.47 -20.79 -2.13
N ARG A 197 25.24 -21.20 -1.80
CA ARG A 197 24.05 -21.00 -2.66
C ARG A 197 22.86 -20.55 -1.83
N ILE A 198 22.02 -19.71 -2.45
CA ILE A 198 20.71 -19.37 -1.89
C ILE A 198 19.64 -20.06 -2.72
N ASP A 199 18.97 -21.04 -2.12
CA ASP A 199 17.95 -21.85 -2.77
C ASP A 199 16.55 -21.34 -2.40
N ASP A 200 15.72 -21.11 -3.41
CA ASP A 200 14.27 -20.93 -3.25
C ASP A 200 13.60 -22.31 -3.20
N ARG A 201 12.90 -22.62 -2.10
CA ARG A 201 12.19 -23.92 -1.96
C ARG A 201 11.16 -24.20 -3.06
N SER A 202 10.65 -23.17 -3.71
CA SER A 202 9.71 -23.30 -4.82
C SER A 202 10.37 -23.26 -6.21
N GLY A 203 11.67 -23.00 -6.27
CA GLY A 203 12.44 -22.88 -7.52
C GLY A 203 12.06 -21.70 -8.42
N SER A 204 11.35 -20.69 -7.92
CA SER A 204 10.88 -19.58 -8.77
C SER A 204 11.84 -18.39 -8.84
N VAL A 205 12.81 -18.30 -7.93
CA VAL A 205 13.77 -17.20 -7.86
C VAL A 205 15.17 -17.79 -7.77
N SER A 206 16.11 -17.23 -8.52
CA SER A 206 17.52 -17.59 -8.40
C SER A 206 18.33 -16.42 -7.84
N PHE A 207 19.42 -16.75 -7.15
CA PHE A 207 20.35 -15.77 -6.59
C PHE A 207 21.75 -16.02 -7.15
N GLY A 208 22.32 -14.98 -7.77
CA GLY A 208 23.68 -15.00 -8.31
C GLY A 208 24.70 -14.45 -7.30
N LEU A 209 25.87 -15.08 -7.21
CA LEU A 209 27.01 -14.50 -6.52
C LEU A 209 27.50 -13.28 -7.30
N ALA A 210 27.49 -12.11 -6.67
CA ALA A 210 27.82 -10.82 -7.26
C ALA A 210 28.99 -10.16 -6.52
N GLY A 211 30.05 -10.94 -6.26
CA GLY A 211 31.24 -10.50 -5.51
C GLY A 211 30.99 -10.47 -4.00
N GLY A 212 31.63 -9.52 -3.33
CA GLY A 212 31.46 -9.35 -1.88
C GLY A 212 32.01 -8.04 -1.35
N LEU A 213 31.82 -7.84 -0.06
CA LEU A 213 32.22 -6.64 0.67
C LEU A 213 33.23 -7.00 1.76
N ARG A 214 34.31 -6.23 1.85
CA ARG A 214 35.28 -6.32 2.94
C ARG A 214 35.34 -4.98 3.65
N THR A 215 34.89 -4.93 4.90
CA THR A 215 34.98 -3.74 5.75
C THR A 215 36.09 -3.94 6.79
N ARG A 216 36.80 -2.87 7.14
CA ARG A 216 37.88 -2.95 8.14
C ARG A 216 37.33 -3.49 9.46
N GLY A 217 37.95 -4.54 9.99
CA GLY A 217 37.55 -5.16 11.26
C GLY A 217 36.40 -6.16 11.18
N HIS A 218 35.89 -6.47 9.99
CA HIS A 218 34.78 -7.41 9.80
C HIS A 218 35.16 -8.56 8.84
N PRO A 219 34.49 -9.73 8.94
CA PRO A 219 34.69 -10.82 7.99
C PRO A 219 34.29 -10.38 6.57
N TYR A 220 34.78 -11.11 5.57
CA TYR A 220 34.32 -10.92 4.20
C TYR A 220 32.85 -11.35 4.09
N TYR A 221 32.04 -10.53 3.42
CA TYR A 221 30.64 -10.84 3.12
C TYR A 221 30.49 -11.20 1.65
N ALA A 222 30.13 -12.45 1.36
CA ALA A 222 29.70 -12.86 0.04
C ALA A 222 28.34 -12.20 -0.27
N ARG A 223 28.23 -11.57 -1.44
CA ARG A 223 27.01 -10.85 -1.86
C ARG A 223 26.24 -11.66 -2.89
N PHE A 224 25.00 -11.99 -2.58
CA PHE A 224 24.08 -12.68 -3.47
C PHE A 224 22.93 -11.75 -3.88
N VAL A 225 22.57 -11.73 -5.16
CA VAL A 225 21.54 -10.83 -5.70
C VAL A 225 20.47 -11.65 -6.41
N SER A 226 19.20 -11.33 -6.16
CA SER A 226 18.09 -11.96 -6.88
C SER A 226 18.14 -11.66 -8.38
N ASP A 227 17.77 -12.62 -9.20
CA ASP A 227 17.68 -12.49 -10.66
C ASP A 227 16.54 -11.56 -11.13
N ARG A 228 15.55 -11.33 -10.26
CA ARG A 228 14.39 -10.49 -10.51
C ARG A 228 13.95 -9.72 -9.26
N PRO A 229 13.17 -8.64 -9.40
CA PRO A 229 12.68 -7.91 -8.25
C PRO A 229 11.55 -8.68 -7.55
N LEU A 230 11.60 -8.70 -6.23
CA LEU A 230 10.70 -9.45 -5.35
C LEU A 230 9.85 -8.47 -4.53
N GLY A 231 8.57 -8.79 -4.32
CA GLY A 231 7.69 -7.98 -3.50
C GLY A 231 8.14 -7.94 -2.04
N LEU A 232 8.03 -6.77 -1.40
CA LEU A 232 8.22 -6.64 0.05
C LEU A 232 7.02 -7.22 0.79
N HIS A 233 7.27 -7.90 1.91
CA HIS A 233 6.24 -8.48 2.77
C HIS A 233 6.65 -8.37 4.25
N ARG A 234 5.71 -7.99 5.11
CA ARG A 234 5.90 -7.84 6.56
C ARG A 234 6.29 -9.16 7.22
N GLN A 235 5.60 -10.23 6.85
CA GLN A 235 5.91 -11.59 7.27
C GLN A 235 6.31 -12.39 6.04
N GLY A 236 7.49 -12.98 6.08
CA GLY A 236 7.98 -13.84 5.01
C GLY A 236 7.43 -15.23 5.12
N GLU A 237 7.15 -15.85 3.98
CA GLU A 237 6.81 -17.27 3.90
C GLU A 237 8.02 -18.20 4.20
N ALA A 238 9.13 -17.66 4.73
CA ALA A 238 10.37 -18.40 5.03
C ALA A 238 10.85 -19.25 3.83
N ARG A 239 11.02 -18.60 2.68
CA ARG A 239 11.16 -19.27 1.37
C ARG A 239 12.60 -19.59 0.96
N PHE A 240 13.57 -18.81 1.43
CA PHE A 240 14.96 -18.91 0.96
C PHE A 240 15.86 -19.60 1.98
N GLN A 241 16.74 -20.49 1.49
CA GLN A 241 17.68 -21.25 2.30
C GLN A 241 19.10 -20.93 1.89
N LEU A 242 20.02 -20.87 2.85
CA LEU A 242 21.45 -20.87 2.54
C LEU A 242 21.94 -22.31 2.59
N THR A 243 22.53 -22.78 1.49
CA THR A 243 23.16 -24.09 1.39
C THR A 243 24.63 -23.93 1.04
N CYS A 244 25.40 -24.99 1.29
CA CYS A 244 26.79 -25.06 0.91
C CYS A 244 27.11 -26.42 0.27
N THR A 245 27.82 -26.38 -0.85
CA THR A 245 28.35 -27.55 -1.55
C THR A 245 29.87 -27.61 -1.38
N GLY A 246 30.34 -28.44 -0.47
CA GLY A 246 31.76 -28.68 -0.23
C GLY A 246 32.05 -30.18 -0.09
N GLY A 247 33.14 -30.67 -0.68
CA GLY A 247 33.54 -32.08 -0.57
C GLY A 247 32.54 -33.09 -1.16
N GLY A 248 31.77 -32.69 -2.18
CA GLY A 248 30.80 -33.56 -2.86
C GLY A 248 29.46 -33.76 -2.13
N ARG A 249 29.21 -33.05 -1.02
CA ARG A 249 27.92 -33.08 -0.30
C ARG A 249 27.34 -31.68 -0.18
N SER A 250 26.03 -31.55 -0.37
CA SER A 250 25.27 -30.34 -0.07
C SER A 250 24.77 -30.36 1.36
N ARG A 251 24.93 -29.26 2.09
CA ARG A 251 24.45 -29.07 3.46
C ARG A 251 23.68 -27.76 3.57
N THR A 252 22.49 -27.81 4.16
CA THR A 252 21.75 -26.59 4.54
C THR A 252 22.39 -25.95 5.76
N LEU A 253 22.74 -24.68 5.63
CA LEU A 253 23.37 -23.84 6.65
C LEU A 253 22.33 -23.00 7.39
N VAL A 254 21.41 -22.38 6.65
CA VAL A 254 20.30 -21.60 7.19
C VAL A 254 19.00 -22.06 6.56
N LYS A 255 18.05 -22.53 7.39
CA LYS A 255 16.77 -23.08 6.93
C LYS A 255 15.78 -22.03 6.41
N ALA A 256 15.96 -20.77 6.81
CA ALA A 256 15.13 -19.65 6.43
C ALA A 256 15.94 -18.36 6.55
N LEU A 257 16.26 -17.74 5.42
CA LEU A 257 16.86 -16.41 5.39
C LEU A 257 15.81 -15.35 5.72
N PRO A 258 16.22 -14.22 6.35
CA PRO A 258 15.32 -13.13 6.66
C PRO A 258 14.80 -12.45 5.38
N ASN A 259 13.59 -11.91 5.45
CA ASN A 259 13.06 -11.09 4.36
C ASN A 259 13.80 -9.76 4.22
N ALA A 260 13.62 -9.12 3.06
CA ALA A 260 13.94 -7.70 2.92
C ALA A 260 13.14 -6.84 3.92
N PRO A 261 13.79 -5.93 4.65
CA PRO A 261 13.10 -4.99 5.53
C PRO A 261 12.33 -3.93 4.72
N SER A 262 11.38 -3.25 5.37
CA SER A 262 10.71 -2.04 4.86
C SER A 262 11.46 -0.74 5.20
N ASP A 263 12.61 -0.84 5.86
CA ASP A 263 13.52 0.29 6.15
C ASP A 263 14.02 0.97 4.86
N PRO A 264 14.53 2.21 4.93
CA PRO A 264 14.74 3.06 3.76
C PRO A 264 15.43 2.33 2.62
N LEU A 265 14.72 2.27 1.49
CA LEU A 265 15.19 1.51 0.33
C LEU A 265 16.25 2.30 -0.42
N HIS A 266 17.27 1.59 -0.89
CA HIS A 266 18.24 2.16 -1.81
C HIS A 266 17.63 2.23 -3.21
N CYS A 267 17.57 3.42 -3.79
CA CYS A 267 17.23 3.60 -5.20
C CYS A 267 18.52 3.73 -6.00
N MET A 268 18.69 2.90 -7.04
CA MET A 268 19.76 3.02 -8.02
C MET A 268 19.15 3.42 -9.35
N ALA A 269 19.74 4.42 -10.01
CA ALA A 269 19.41 4.73 -11.39
C ALA A 269 20.17 3.77 -12.31
N LEU A 270 19.44 3.10 -13.21
CA LEU A 270 19.98 2.36 -14.34
C LEU A 270 19.52 3.05 -15.63
N ASP A 271 20.16 2.72 -16.75
CA ASP A 271 19.75 3.22 -18.07
C ASP A 271 18.30 2.83 -18.41
N SER A 272 17.79 1.74 -17.81
CA SER A 272 16.41 1.26 -17.94
C SER A 272 15.42 1.86 -16.94
N GLY A 273 15.87 2.77 -16.05
CA GLY A 273 15.04 3.45 -15.05
C GLY A 273 15.52 3.25 -13.61
N LYS A 274 14.68 3.67 -12.66
CA LYS A 274 14.95 3.52 -11.22
C LYS A 274 14.69 2.07 -10.78
N VAL A 275 15.67 1.46 -10.15
CA VAL A 275 15.51 0.16 -9.45
C VAL A 275 15.69 0.33 -7.96
N TYR A 276 14.84 -0.36 -7.21
CA TYR A 276 14.92 -0.39 -5.75
C TYR A 276 15.67 -1.65 -5.30
N VAL A 277 16.51 -1.49 -4.30
CA VAL A 277 17.36 -2.55 -3.77
C VAL A 277 17.21 -2.63 -2.26
N SER A 278 17.05 -3.85 -1.76
CA SER A 278 16.97 -4.14 -0.32
C SER A 278 18.23 -4.91 0.10
N ASP A 279 18.99 -4.33 1.01
CA ASP A 279 20.20 -4.93 1.56
C ASP A 279 19.89 -5.69 2.84
N ILE A 280 20.31 -6.95 2.89
CA ILE A 280 19.97 -7.89 3.94
C ILE A 280 21.25 -8.52 4.48
N PHE A 281 21.65 -8.11 5.68
CA PHE A 281 22.84 -8.64 6.35
C PHE A 281 22.49 -9.84 7.22
N VAL A 282 23.15 -10.97 6.99
CA VAL A 282 22.90 -12.22 7.72
C VAL A 282 23.98 -12.42 8.77
N ASN A 283 23.78 -11.81 9.96
CA ASN A 283 24.84 -11.72 10.98
C ASN A 283 24.94 -12.94 11.92
N ASN A 284 23.94 -13.83 11.93
CA ASN A 284 23.88 -14.96 12.88
C ASN A 284 24.61 -16.22 12.41
N TYR A 285 25.43 -16.14 11.37
CA TYR A 285 26.08 -17.30 10.77
C TYR A 285 27.43 -16.93 10.15
N VAL A 286 28.45 -17.76 10.39
CA VAL A 286 29.79 -17.64 9.78
C VAL A 286 30.13 -18.99 9.15
N TYR A 287 30.28 -19.04 7.83
CA TYR A 287 30.76 -20.23 7.11
C TYR A 287 32.29 -20.28 7.12
N GLY A 288 32.87 -21.45 7.44
CA GLY A 288 34.32 -21.68 7.34
C GLY A 288 35.08 -21.80 8.66
N ARG A 289 34.37 -21.94 9.80
CA ARG A 289 34.95 -22.40 11.07
C ARG A 289 34.61 -23.85 11.36
#